data_AF-A0A7J9Q3Z9-F1
#
_entry.id   AF-A0A7J9Q3Z9-F1
#
_cell.length_a   1.000
_cell.length_b   1.000
_cell.length_c   1.000
_cell.angle_alpha   90.00
_cell.angle_beta   90.00
_cell.angle_gamma   90.00
#
_symmetry.space_group_name_H-M   'P 1'
#
loop_
_entity.id
_entity.type
_entity.pdbx_description
1 polymer ?
#
loop_
_entity_poly.entity_id
_entity_poly.type
_entity_poly.pdbx_seq_one_letter_code
_entity_poly.pdbx_strand_id
1 'polypeptide(L)' 'MTTKSQLVGYVRKSKSGGALNMSIDADAFAKAEKFACKDGRQFVRLIANADKVGQILEGAREVTSLCQLVDHE' A
#
# COMPACT_ATOMS: atom_id res chain seq x y z
N MET A 1 -22.29 -2.22 -4.02
CA MET A 1 -20.98 -2.12 -3.38
C MET A 1 -19.92 -1.92 -4.45
N THR A 2 -19.43 -0.69 -4.58
CA THR A 2 -18.35 -0.37 -5.52
C THR A 2 -17.09 -0.14 -4.70
N THR A 3 -16.17 -1.11 -4.73
CA THR A 3 -14.86 -0.98 -4.08
C THR A 3 -14.01 0.00 -4.87
N LYS A 4 -13.67 1.14 -4.25
CA LYS A 4 -12.80 2.15 -4.84
C LYS A 4 -11.37 1.95 -4.34
N SER A 5 -10.41 2.03 -5.26
CA SER A 5 -8.99 2.05 -4.89
C SER A 5 -8.54 3.49 -4.65
N GLN A 6 -8.13 3.79 -3.43
CA GLN A 6 -7.55 5.08 -3.06
C GLN A 6 -6.02 4.96 -3.03
N LEU A 7 -5.31 5.80 -3.77
CA LEU A 7 -3.85 5.89 -3.71
C LEU A 7 -3.42 6.45 -2.35
N VAL A 8 -2.47 5.77 -1.69
CA VAL A 8 -1.95 6.16 -0.37
C VAL A 8 -0.42 6.27 -0.37
N GLY A 9 0.25 5.68 -1.35
CA GLY A 9 1.70 5.74 -1.44
C GLY A 9 2.28 4.95 -2.60
N TYR A 10 3.56 4.60 -2.47
CA TYR A 10 4.34 3.92 -3.49
C TYR A 10 5.27 2.87 -2.90
N VAL A 11 5.51 1.82 -3.67
CA VAL A 11 6.50 0.77 -3.39
C VAL A 11 7.61 0.85 -4.43
N ARG A 12 8.87 0.83 -3.97
CA ARG A 12 10.09 0.88 -4.80
C ARG A 12 11.13 -0.10 -4.30
N LYS A 13 12.10 -0.48 -5.14
CA LYS A 13 13.28 -1.25 -4.70
C LYS A 13 14.12 -0.42 -3.72
N SER A 14 14.55 -1.03 -2.62
CA SER A 14 15.50 -0.38 -1.72
C SER A 14 16.91 -0.36 -2.33
N LYS A 15 17.66 0.72 -2.06
CA LYS A 15 19.08 0.83 -2.42
C LYS A 15 19.97 -0.14 -1.63
N SER A 16 19.51 -0.61 -0.48
CA SER A 16 20.26 -1.53 0.40
C SER A 16 20.22 -3.01 -0.03
N GLY A 17 19.56 -3.34 -1.15
CA GLY A 17 19.42 -4.72 -1.64
C GLY A 17 18.47 -5.57 -0.78
N GLY A 18 17.72 -6.47 -1.42
CA GLY A 18 16.85 -7.44 -0.72
C GLY A 18 15.61 -6.88 -0.02
N ALA A 19 15.31 -5.58 -0.14
CA ALA A 19 14.17 -4.95 0.52
C ALA A 19 13.39 -4.01 -0.42
N LEU A 20 12.16 -3.68 -0.03
CA LEU A 20 11.31 -2.69 -0.68
C LEU A 20 11.14 -1.46 0.21
N ASN A 21 11.26 -0.27 -0.38
CA ASN A 21 10.87 0.98 0.25
C ASN A 21 9.37 1.23 0.01
N MET A 22 8.64 1.47 1.09
CA MET A 22 7.23 1.84 1.06
C MET A 22 7.09 3.28 1.53
N SER A 23 6.86 4.19 0.60
CA SER A 23 6.65 5.61 0.89
C SER A 23 5.16 5.87 0.99
N ILE A 24 4.70 6.32 2.15
CA ILE A 24 3.30 6.58 2.44
C ILE A 24 3.10 8.09 2.53
N ASP A 25 2.09 8.62 1.84
CA ASP A 25 1.67 10.00 1.98
C ASP A 25 1.05 10.19 3.38
N ALA A 26 1.59 11.13 4.15
CA ALA A 26 1.21 11.33 5.55
C ALA A 26 -0.26 11.75 5.69
N ASP A 27 -0.76 12.60 4.79
CA ASP A 27 -2.14 13.07 4.81
C ASP A 27 -3.10 11.95 4.40
N ALA A 28 -2.72 11.14 3.42
CA ALA A 28 -3.49 9.98 3.01
C ALA A 28 -3.55 8.94 4.14
N PHE A 29 -2.45 8.71 4.87
CA PHE A 29 -2.41 7.78 6.00
C PHE A 29 -3.27 8.26 7.18
N ALA A 30 -3.24 9.56 7.48
CA ALA A 30 -4.06 10.14 8.54
C ALA A 30 -5.58 9.98 8.27
N LYS A 31 -5.98 9.98 6.99
CA LYS A 31 -7.37 9.86 6.52
C LYS A 31 -7.79 8.43 6.18
N ALA A 32 -6.87 7.47 6.21
CA ALA A 32 -7.12 6.11 5.81
C ALA A 32 -8.11 5.41 6.76
N GLU A 33 -9.00 4.58 6.21
CA GLU A 33 -9.95 3.82 7.01
C GLU A 33 -9.20 2.82 7.92
N LYS A 34 -9.64 2.75 9.18
CA LYS A 34 -9.04 1.89 10.19
C LYS A 34 -10.00 0.75 10.51
N PHE A 35 -9.45 -0.44 10.72
CA PHE A 35 -10.19 -1.55 11.27
C PHE A 35 -9.62 -1.93 12.64
N ALA A 36 -10.49 -2.35 13.55
CA ALA A 36 -10.11 -2.82 14.88
C ALA A 36 -9.87 -4.32 14.86
N CYS A 37 -8.79 -4.75 15.50
CA CYS A 37 -8.55 -6.15 15.82
C CYS A 37 -9.20 -6.52 17.15
N LYS A 38 -9.36 -7.83 17.39
CA LYS A 38 -9.94 -8.36 18.64
C LYS A 38 -9.19 -7.92 19.91
N ASP A 39 -7.93 -7.54 19.77
CA ASP A 39 -7.05 -7.05 20.83
C ASP A 39 -7.16 -5.54 21.09
N GLY A 40 -8.08 -4.85 20.42
CA GLY A 40 -8.31 -3.41 20.56
C GLY A 40 -7.34 -2.51 19.78
N ARG A 41 -6.35 -3.09 19.08
CA ARG A 41 -5.45 -2.31 18.22
C ARG A 41 -6.14 -1.93 16.92
N GLN A 42 -5.83 -0.74 16.42
CA GLN A 42 -6.32 -0.24 15.13
C GLN A 42 -5.24 -0.32 14.06
N PHE A 43 -5.63 -0.73 12.86
CA PHE A 43 -4.74 -0.87 11.72
C PHE A 43 -5.32 -0.24 10.47
N VAL A 44 -4.43 0.19 9.57
CA VAL A 44 -4.75 0.58 8.19
C VAL A 44 -4.37 -0.58 7.28
N ARG A 45 -5.26 -0.97 6.36
CA ARG A 45 -4.97 -2.00 5.35
C ARG A 45 -4.55 -1.34 4.04
N LEU A 46 -3.32 -1.59 3.63
CA LEU A 46 -2.77 -1.13 2.36
C LEU A 46 -2.42 -2.33 1.48
N ILE A 47 -2.57 -2.16 0.17
CA ILE A 47 -2.42 -3.21 -0.83
C ILE A 47 -1.53 -2.69 -1.96
N ALA A 48 -0.56 -3.51 -2.36
CA ALA A 48 0.18 -3.37 -3.60
C ALA A 48 -0.12 -4.58 -4.49
N ASN A 49 -0.17 -4.37 -5.80
CA ASN A 49 -0.34 -5.47 -6.74
C ASN A 49 0.91 -6.35 -6.76
N ALA A 50 0.75 -7.65 -6.51
CA ALA A 50 1.84 -8.61 -6.38
C ALA A 50 2.68 -8.72 -7.66
N ASP A 51 2.06 -8.79 -8.85
CA ASP A 51 2.77 -8.88 -10.13
C ASP A 51 3.66 -7.65 -10.38
N LYS A 52 3.13 -6.46 -10.08
CA LYS A 52 3.89 -5.21 -10.18
C LYS A 52 5.04 -5.16 -9.19
N VAL A 53 4.89 -5.74 -8.00
CA VAL A 53 5.99 -5.91 -7.04
C VAL A 53 7.03 -6.89 -7.58
N GLY A 54 6.62 -8.01 -8.19
CA GLY A 54 7.53 -8.94 -8.86
C GLY A 54 8.38 -8.25 -9.92
N GLN A 55 7.75 -7.45 -10.79
CA GLN A 55 8.45 -6.64 -11.80
C GLN A 55 9.46 -5.65 -11.19
N ILE A 56 9.21 -5.14 -9.97
CA ILE A 56 10.16 -4.28 -9.26
C ILE A 56 11.38 -5.06 -8.78
N LEU A 57 11.16 -6.27 -8.28
CA LEU A 57 12.24 -7.13 -7.80
C LEU A 57 13.17 -7.54 -8.96
N GLU A 58 12.57 -7.90 -10.10
CA GLU A 58 13.25 -8.26 -11.36
C GLU A 58 13.93 -7.06 -12.06
N GLY A 59 13.59 -5.83 -11.67
CA GLY A 59 14.12 -4.61 -12.29
C GLY A 59 13.41 -4.18 -13.58
N ALA A 60 12.31 -4.85 -13.96
CA ALA A 60 11.46 -4.45 -15.08
C ALA A 60 10.58 -3.23 -14.77
N ARG A 61 10.46 -2.85 -13.49
CA ARG A 61 9.67 -1.72 -13.00
C ARG A 61 10.38 -1.00 -11.86
N GLU A 62 10.31 0.33 -11.82
CA GLU A 62 10.94 1.08 -10.73
C GLU A 62 10.02 1.30 -9.52
N VAL A 63 8.71 1.41 -9.78
CA VAL A 63 7.71 1.80 -8.78
C VAL A 63 6.33 1.23 -9.08
N THR A 64 5.57 0.94 -8.03
CA THR A 64 4.12 0.68 -8.10
C THR A 64 3.38 1.43 -7.00
N SER A 65 2.08 1.61 -7.19
CA SER A 65 1.18 2.22 -6.20
C SER A 65 0.98 1.31 -4.99
N LEU A 66 0.82 1.94 -3.83
CA LEU A 66 0.29 1.38 -2.60
C LEU A 66 -1.07 2.04 -2.36
N CYS A 67 -2.13 1.25 -2.27
CA CYS A 67 -3.50 1.76 -2.21
C CYS A 67 -4.25 1.19 -1.01
N GLN A 68 -5.27 1.90 -0.56
CA GLN A 68 -6.33 1.34 0.26
C GLN A 68 -7.50 0.95 -0.64
N LEU A 69 -8.14 -0.18 -0.36
CA LEU A 69 -9.46 -0.49 -0.92
C LEU A 69 -10.49 0.02 0.08
N VAL A 70 -11.34 0.93 -0.38
CA VAL A 70 -12.44 1.51 0.39
C VAL A 70 -13.75 1.08 -0.23
N ASP A 71 -14.62 0.50 0.59
CA ASP A 71 -15.96 0.10 0.18
C ASP A 71 -16.91 1.27 0.46
N HIS A 72 -17.45 1.88 -0.60
CA HIS A 72 -18.55 2.83 -0.46
C HIS A 72 -19.88 2.06 -0.59
N GLU A 73 -20.74 2.20 0.42
CA GLU A 73 -22.15 1.78 0.39
C GLU A 73 -22.97 2.62 -0.60
#